data_AF-A0A8J6B0V2-F1
#
_entry.id   AF-A0A8J6B0V2-F1
#
_cell.length_a   1.000
_cell.length_b   1.000
_cell.length_c   1.000
_cell.angle_alpha   90.00
_cell.angle_beta   90.00
_cell.angle_gamma   90.00
#
_symmetry.space_group_name_H-M   'P 1'
#
loop_
_entity.id
_entity.type
_entity.pdbx_description
1 polymer ?
#
loop_
_entity_poly.entity_id
_entity_poly.type
_entity_poly.pdbx_seq_one_letter_code
_entity_poly.pdbx_strand_id
1 'polypeptide(L)'
;GLKPFKCTVCDYATRSKSNLKAHMNRHSTEKTHLCDMCGKKFKTKGTLKSHKLLHTADGKQFKCTICEFTAVQKPQLLRHMEQHTSFK
;
A
#
# COMPACT_ATOMS: atom_id res chain seq x y z
N GLY A 1 -28.73 9.57 3.94
CA GLY A 1 -28.47 9.84 2.51
C GLY A 1 -28.41 8.54 1.74
N LEU A 2 -29.23 8.39 0.70
CA LEU A 2 -29.33 7.16 -0.09
C LEU A 2 -27.97 6.81 -0.69
N LYS A 3 -27.47 5.59 -0.43
CA LYS A 3 -26.24 5.02 -0.96
C LYS A 3 -26.62 3.98 -2.03
N PRO A 4 -26.92 4.40 -3.27
CA PRO A 4 -27.45 3.51 -4.31
C PRO A 4 -26.44 2.45 -4.76
N PHE A 5 -25.14 2.68 -4.57
CA PHE A 5 -24.09 1.76 -5.01
C PHE A 5 -23.67 0.87 -3.84
N LYS A 6 -24.16 -0.37 -3.83
CA LYS A 6 -23.86 -1.39 -2.81
C LYS A 6 -22.79 -2.36 -3.32
N CYS A 7 -21.92 -2.79 -2.42
CA CYS A 7 -21.01 -3.90 -2.68
C CYS A 7 -21.79 -5.21 -2.68
N THR A 8 -21.38 -6.14 -3.55
CA THR A 8 -21.98 -7.48 -3.66
C THR A 8 -21.26 -8.53 -2.82
N VAL A 9 -20.15 -8.16 -2.16
CA VAL A 9 -19.28 -9.06 -1.40
C VAL A 9 -19.28 -8.73 0.11
N CYS A 10 -19.70 -7.53 0.50
CA CYS A 10 -19.87 -7.12 1.90
C CYS A 10 -20.92 -6.01 2.02
N ASP A 11 -21.22 -5.56 3.24
CA ASP A 11 -22.24 -4.54 3.54
C ASP A 11 -21.85 -3.09 3.19
N TYR A 12 -20.72 -2.89 2.51
CA TYR A 12 -20.30 -1.54 2.11
C TYR A 12 -21.24 -0.93 1.07
N ALA A 13 -21.63 0.34 1.28
CA ALA A 13 -22.41 1.10 0.31
C ALA A 13 -21.94 2.55 0.20
N THR A 14 -22.05 3.14 -0.98
CA THR A 14 -21.58 4.49 -1.30
C THR A 14 -22.50 5.24 -2.25
N ARG A 15 -22.33 6.57 -2.33
CA ARG A 15 -23.07 7.46 -3.23
C ARG A 15 -22.43 7.61 -4.61
N SER A 16 -21.21 7.11 -4.80
CA SER A 16 -20.43 7.27 -6.03
C SER A 16 -20.03 5.92 -6.62
N LYS A 17 -20.27 5.75 -7.92
CA LYS A 17 -19.86 4.55 -8.68
C LYS A 17 -18.34 4.38 -8.69
N SER A 18 -17.57 5.47 -8.79
CA SER A 18 -16.10 5.43 -8.74
C SER A 18 -15.59 4.92 -7.40
N ASN A 19 -16.25 5.31 -6.30
CA ASN A 19 -15.91 4.83 -4.96
C ASN A 19 -16.25 3.35 -4.80
N LEU A 20 -17.38 2.87 -5.36
CA LEU A 20 -17.71 1.45 -5.36
C LEU A 20 -16.67 0.66 -6.16
N LYS A 21 -16.26 1.13 -7.35
CA LYS A 21 -15.21 0.49 -8.15
C LYS A 21 -13.89 0.40 -7.40
N ALA A 22 -13.46 1.49 -6.74
CA ALA A 22 -12.26 1.48 -5.91
C ALA A 22 -12.39 0.53 -4.71
N HIS A 23 -13.57 0.46 -4.09
CA HIS A 23 -13.86 -0.49 -3.01
C HIS A 23 -13.78 -1.95 -3.49
N MET A 24 -14.33 -2.27 -4.67
CA MET A 24 -14.28 -3.63 -5.24
C MET A 24 -12.85 -4.12 -5.46
N ASN A 25 -11.86 -3.23 -5.65
CA ASN A 25 -10.44 -3.61 -5.70
C ASN A 25 -9.89 -4.16 -4.36
N ARG A 26 -10.59 -3.94 -3.23
CA ARG A 26 -10.24 -4.61 -1.97
C ARG A 26 -10.65 -6.08 -1.99
N HIS A 27 -11.82 -6.39 -2.54
CA HIS A 27 -12.33 -7.75 -2.71
C HIS A 27 -11.62 -8.51 -3.83
N SER A 28 -11.27 -7.81 -4.91
CA SER A 28 -10.50 -8.42 -5.98
C SER A 28 -9.07 -8.71 -5.51
N THR A 29 -8.68 -9.98 -5.63
CA THR A 29 -7.29 -10.44 -5.55
C THR A 29 -6.55 -10.24 -6.87
N GLU A 30 -7.21 -9.67 -7.90
CA GLU A 30 -6.58 -9.28 -9.16
C GLU A 30 -5.61 -8.15 -8.89
N LYS A 31 -4.42 -8.57 -8.52
CA LYS A 31 -3.23 -7.78 -8.56
C LYS A 31 -2.90 -7.55 -10.05
N THR A 32 -3.40 -6.47 -10.61
CA THR A 32 -3.27 -6.13 -12.04
C THR A 32 -1.86 -5.68 -12.42
N HIS A 33 -1.04 -5.31 -11.44
CA HIS A 33 0.30 -4.78 -11.68
C HIS A 33 1.37 -5.83 -11.36
N LEU A 34 1.90 -6.48 -12.39
CA LEU A 34 2.95 -7.50 -12.27
C LEU A 34 4.34 -6.87 -12.19
N CYS A 35 5.18 -7.38 -11.28
CA CYS A 35 6.62 -7.13 -11.29
C CYS A 35 7.26 -8.02 -12.35
N ASP A 36 7.93 -7.40 -13.30
CA ASP A 36 8.73 -7.99 -14.37
C ASP A 36 9.96 -8.75 -13.87
N MET A 37 10.52 -8.36 -12.73
CA MET A 37 11.73 -9.01 -12.18
C MET A 37 11.45 -10.30 -11.40
N CYS A 38 10.29 -10.43 -10.75
CA CYS A 38 9.98 -11.58 -9.89
C CYS A 38 8.56 -12.16 -10.05
N GLY A 39 7.77 -11.66 -11.00
CA GLY A 39 6.39 -12.11 -11.26
C GLY A 39 5.37 -11.74 -10.17
N LYS A 40 5.79 -11.08 -9.08
CA LYS A 40 4.91 -10.72 -7.97
C LYS A 40 3.89 -9.68 -8.42
N LYS A 41 2.62 -9.92 -8.14
CA LYS A 41 1.54 -9.01 -8.53
C LYS A 41 1.18 -8.04 -7.39
N PHE A 42 0.79 -6.81 -7.74
CA PHE A 42 0.38 -5.72 -6.83
C PHE A 42 -0.98 -5.11 -7.22
N LYS A 43 -1.67 -4.53 -6.22
CA LYS A 43 -2.99 -3.90 -6.40
C LYS A 43 -2.93 -2.51 -7.03
N THR A 44 -1.80 -1.80 -6.94
CA THR A 44 -1.65 -0.45 -7.48
C THR A 44 -0.30 -0.24 -8.15
N LYS A 45 -0.21 0.64 -9.15
CA LYS A 45 1.06 1.04 -9.78
C LYS A 45 2.05 1.60 -8.75
N GLY A 46 1.58 2.39 -7.78
CA GLY A 46 2.43 2.95 -6.74
C GLY A 46 3.09 1.89 -5.86
N THR A 47 2.33 0.87 -5.45
CA THR A 47 2.89 -0.25 -4.66
C THR A 47 3.87 -1.11 -5.47
N LEU A 48 3.59 -1.32 -6.78
CA LEU A 48 4.55 -1.95 -7.68
C LEU A 48 5.84 -1.12 -7.81
N LYS A 49 5.74 0.20 -8.02
CA LYS A 49 6.91 1.09 -8.15
C LYS A 49 7.79 1.02 -6.91
N SER A 50 7.21 1.13 -5.72
CA SER A 50 7.97 1.02 -4.47
C SER A 50 8.54 -0.38 -4.26
N HIS A 51 7.85 -1.43 -4.71
CA HIS A 51 8.39 -2.78 -4.69
C HIS A 51 9.59 -2.93 -5.63
N LYS A 52 9.54 -2.34 -6.83
CA LYS A 52 10.66 -2.38 -7.79
C LYS A 52 11.94 -1.77 -7.22
N LEU A 53 11.83 -0.79 -6.32
CA LEU A 53 12.98 -0.22 -5.62
C LEU A 53 13.74 -1.24 -4.76
N LEU A 54 13.12 -2.34 -4.35
CA LEU A 54 13.77 -3.42 -3.60
C LEU A 54 14.70 -4.27 -4.49
N HIS A 55 14.46 -4.29 -5.80
CA HIS A 55 15.29 -5.05 -6.75
C HIS A 55 16.47 -4.22 -7.25
N THR A 56 16.37 -2.89 -7.20
CA THR A 56 17.47 -1.98 -7.57
C THR A 56 18.40 -1.76 -6.38
N ALA A 57 19.72 -1.93 -6.59
CA ALA A 57 20.75 -1.69 -5.57
C ALA A 57 20.80 -0.21 -5.08
N ASP A 58 20.29 0.74 -5.87
CA ASP A 58 20.16 2.16 -5.53
C ASP A 58 18.87 2.49 -4.74
N GLY A 59 18.08 1.47 -4.35
CA GLY A 59 16.77 1.64 -3.73
C GLY A 59 16.84 2.54 -2.50
N LYS A 60 16.63 3.84 -2.69
CA LYS A 60 16.91 4.88 -1.69
C LYS A 60 16.25 4.53 -0.36
N GLN A 61 17.07 4.10 0.58
CA GLN A 61 16.59 3.59 1.85
C GLN A 61 16.52 4.73 2.86
N PHE A 62 15.42 4.78 3.60
CA PHE A 62 15.20 5.66 4.73
C PHE A 62 15.76 4.97 5.97
N LYS A 63 16.95 5.39 6.40
CA LYS A 63 17.60 4.86 7.60
C LYS A 63 17.02 5.50 8.85
N CYS A 64 16.81 4.69 9.88
CA CYS A 64 16.54 5.20 11.21
C CYS A 64 17.80 5.84 11.79
N THR A 65 17.63 6.93 12.54
CA THR A 65 18.72 7.63 13.22
C THR A 65 19.00 7.07 14.61
N ILE A 66 18.11 6.23 15.13
CA ILE A 66 18.16 5.70 16.51
C ILE A 66 18.63 4.23 16.52
N CYS A 67 18.34 3.47 15.47
CA CYS A 67 18.78 2.08 15.33
C CYS A 67 19.13 1.74 13.88
N GLU A 68 19.56 0.50 13.64
CA GLU A 68 19.97 0.01 12.30
C GLU A 68 18.78 -0.29 11.35
N PHE A 69 17.54 0.02 11.76
CA PHE A 69 16.37 -0.21 10.94
C PHE A 69 16.40 0.67 9.68
N THR A 70 16.05 0.05 8.56
CA THR A 70 16.09 0.69 7.25
C THR A 70 14.81 0.40 6.48
N ALA A 71 14.12 1.45 6.04
CA ALA A 71 12.85 1.35 5.34
C ALA A 71 12.96 1.77 3.88
N VAL A 72 12.19 1.15 3.00
CA VAL A 72 12.18 1.52 1.56
C VAL A 72 11.14 2.60 1.26
N GLN A 73 10.23 2.86 2.22
CA GLN A 73 9.24 3.92 2.11
C GLN A 73 9.23 4.82 3.34
N LYS A 74 9.08 6.14 3.12
CA LYS A 74 9.00 7.14 4.20
C LYS A 74 7.91 6.84 5.24
N PRO A 75 6.66 6.44 4.88
CA PRO A 75 5.64 6.10 5.87
C PRO A 75 6.02 4.90 6.76
N GLN A 76 6.83 3.96 6.24
CA GLN A 76 7.32 2.83 7.05
C GLN A 76 8.36 3.30 8.08
N LEU A 77 9.25 4.24 7.71
CA LEU A 77 10.18 4.85 8.65
C LEU A 77 9.44 5.65 9.73
N LEU A 78 8.45 6.48 9.35
CA LEU A 78 7.68 7.28 10.30
C LEU A 78 6.99 6.42 11.35
N ARG A 79 6.32 5.34 10.92
CA ARG A 79 5.69 4.38 11.84
C ARG A 79 6.70 3.67 12.74
N HIS A 80 7.89 3.38 12.22
CA HIS A 80 8.97 2.81 13.02
C HIS A 80 9.48 3.81 14.07
N MET A 81 9.61 5.10 13.72
CA MET A 81 10.02 6.15 14.65
C MET A 81 9.05 6.31 15.82
N GLU A 82 7.76 6.04 15.62
CA GLU A 82 6.78 6.03 16.71
C GLU A 82 7.17 5.08 17.84
N GLN A 83 7.86 3.97 17.53
CA GLN A 83 8.34 3.00 18.52
C GLN A 83 9.47 3.55 19.40
N HIS A 84 10.29 4.45 18.87
CA HIS A 84 11.36 5.11 19.62
C HIS A 84 10.83 6.29 20.44
N THR A 85 9.78 6.95 19.98
CA THR A 85 9.10 8.01 20.72
C THR A 85 8.14 7.49 21.79
N SER A 86 7.84 6.18 21.80
CA SER A 86 6.94 5.55 22.77
C SER A 86 7.55 5.36 24.16
N PHE A 87 8.83 5.72 24.34
CA PHE A 87 9.42 5.92 25.67
C PHE A 87 9.33 7.40 26.02
N LYS A 88 8.21 7.78 26.64
CA LYS A 88 8.11 9.00 27.44
C LYS A 88 8.03 8.61 28.90
#